data_AF-A0A3M1AX73-F1
#
_entry.id   AF-A0A3M1AX73-F1
#
_cell.length_a   1.000
_cell.length_b   1.000
_cell.length_c   1.000
_cell.angle_alpha   90.00
_cell.angle_beta   90.00
_cell.angle_gamma   90.00
#
_symmetry.space_group_name_H-M   'P 1'
#
loop_
_entity.id
_entity.type
_entity.pdbx_description
1 polymer ?
#
loop_
_entity_poly.entity_id
_entity_poly.type
_entity_poly.pdbx_seq_one_letter_code
_entity_poly.pdbx_strand_id
1 'polypeptide(L)'
;NNDGEAGSIFIFADFDRDGVADDADNCPQVSNPNQSDRDLDGAGDACDCAPQDPDIQTDCTSCGTTPATLTGQPDSLSPALLLLLSPLLLFLRRSR
;
A
#
# COMPACT_ATOMS: atom_id res chain seq x y z
N ASN A 1 0.93 -40.27 -5.04
CA ASN A 1 0.72 -38.92 -5.62
C ASN A 1 -0.23 -38.20 -4.67
N ASN A 2 0.11 -37.15 -3.95
CA ASN A 2 1.33 -36.36 -3.82
C ASN A 2 1.32 -35.72 -2.41
N ASP A 3 2.49 -35.20 -2.05
CA ASP A 3 2.81 -34.25 -0.97
C ASP A 3 2.28 -34.51 0.46
N GLY A 4 3.21 -34.93 1.34
CA GLY A 4 3.06 -34.89 2.79
C GLY A 4 2.64 -33.50 3.26
N GLU A 5 1.74 -33.42 4.23
CA GLU A 5 2.11 -33.51 5.63
C GLU A 5 1.30 -34.57 6.38
N ALA A 6 2.02 -35.42 7.10
CA ALA A 6 1.46 -36.45 7.96
C ALA A 6 1.17 -35.86 9.35
N GLY A 7 -0.11 -35.83 9.72
CA GLY A 7 -0.49 -36.03 11.12
C GLY A 7 -0.83 -34.79 11.93
N SER A 8 -2.04 -34.26 11.74
CA SER A 8 -2.78 -33.62 12.81
C SER A 8 -4.26 -33.58 12.44
N ILE A 9 -4.97 -34.60 12.91
CA ILE A 9 -6.39 -34.49 13.22
C ILE A 9 -6.53 -33.26 14.13
N PHE A 10 -6.92 -32.11 13.56
CA PHE A 10 -7.61 -30.93 14.11
C PHE A 10 -7.28 -29.62 13.33
N ILE A 11 -8.04 -29.37 12.25
CA ILE A 11 -8.68 -28.11 11.79
C ILE A 11 -7.95 -26.75 11.65
N PHE A 12 -6.64 -26.61 11.83
CA PHE A 12 -5.97 -25.36 11.40
C PHE A 12 -5.43 -25.53 9.98
N ALA A 13 -6.08 -24.86 9.03
CA ALA A 13 -5.60 -24.76 7.67
C ALA A 13 -4.40 -23.79 7.65
N ASP A 14 -3.41 -24.11 6.83
CA ASP A 14 -2.24 -23.27 6.53
C ASP A 14 -1.99 -23.50 5.03
N PHE A 15 -2.58 -22.63 4.21
CA PHE A 15 -2.70 -22.87 2.78
C PHE A 15 -1.39 -22.62 2.04
N ASP A 16 -0.61 -21.64 2.48
CA ASP A 16 0.65 -21.25 1.86
C ASP A 16 1.89 -21.88 2.54
N ARG A 17 1.68 -22.60 3.65
CA ARG A 17 2.65 -23.42 4.37
C ARG A 17 3.79 -22.58 4.96
N ASP A 18 3.46 -21.40 5.48
CA ASP A 18 4.43 -20.49 6.07
C ASP A 18 4.64 -20.70 7.59
N GLY A 19 3.80 -21.56 8.20
CA GLY A 19 3.83 -21.90 9.61
C GLY A 19 2.85 -21.10 10.48
N VAL A 20 2.03 -20.26 9.87
CA VAL A 20 0.90 -19.54 10.49
C VAL A 20 -0.41 -20.14 9.98
N ALA A 21 -1.38 -20.31 10.87
CA ALA A 21 -2.68 -20.84 10.47
C ALA A 21 -3.51 -19.75 9.75
N ASP A 22 -4.29 -20.11 8.74
CA ASP A 22 -5.11 -19.21 7.91
C ASP A 22 -6.02 -18.26 8.72
N ASP A 23 -6.43 -18.65 9.93
CA ASP A 23 -7.27 -17.82 10.82
C ASP A 23 -6.48 -16.77 11.63
N ALA A 24 -5.16 -16.93 11.70
CA ALA A 24 -4.21 -16.03 12.33
C ALA A 24 -3.23 -15.39 11.32
N ASP A 25 -3.36 -15.72 10.03
CA ASP A 25 -2.48 -15.28 8.95
C ASP A 25 -3.02 -14.00 8.29
N ASN A 26 -2.22 -12.94 8.31
CA ASN A 26 -2.57 -11.68 7.63
C ASN A 26 -2.35 -11.73 6.10
N CYS A 27 -1.83 -12.85 5.57
CA CYS A 27 -1.76 -13.15 4.14
C CYS A 27 -2.00 -14.65 3.83
N PRO A 28 -3.23 -15.21 3.99
CA PRO A 28 -3.53 -16.66 3.91
C PRO A 28 -3.21 -17.40 2.60
N GLN A 29 -2.65 -16.72 1.61
CA GLN A 29 -2.32 -17.24 0.28
C GLN A 29 -0.89 -16.86 -0.16
N VAL A 30 -0.16 -16.09 0.66
CA VAL A 30 1.15 -15.53 0.32
C VAL A 30 2.08 -15.63 1.53
N SER A 31 2.95 -16.64 1.50
CA SER A 31 3.86 -16.96 2.60
C SER A 31 4.61 -15.74 3.15
N ASN A 32 4.38 -15.44 4.42
CA ASN A 32 4.99 -14.35 5.15
C ASN A 32 5.17 -14.72 6.65
N PRO A 33 6.12 -15.62 6.98
CA PRO A 33 6.27 -16.18 8.33
C PRO A 33 6.52 -15.16 9.45
N ASN A 34 6.89 -13.92 9.10
CA ASN A 34 7.13 -12.84 10.04
C ASN A 34 5.87 -12.01 10.37
N GLN A 35 4.77 -12.23 9.63
CA GLN A 35 3.48 -11.57 9.79
C GLN A 35 3.62 -10.03 9.91
N SER A 36 4.49 -9.45 9.07
CA SER A 36 4.73 -8.01 9.05
C SER A 36 3.50 -7.29 8.51
N ASP A 37 3.07 -6.25 9.22
CA ASP A 37 1.95 -5.36 8.91
C ASP A 37 2.31 -4.00 9.53
N ARG A 38 2.74 -3.03 8.71
CA ARG A 38 3.36 -1.79 9.20
C ARG A 38 2.37 -0.68 9.53
N ASP A 39 1.24 -0.66 8.85
CA ASP A 39 0.17 0.32 9.02
C ASP A 39 -0.98 -0.18 9.90
N LEU A 40 -0.96 -1.48 10.24
CA LEU A 40 -1.86 -2.12 11.19
C LEU A 40 -3.30 -2.17 10.71
N ASP A 41 -3.50 -2.31 9.41
CA ASP A 41 -4.83 -2.49 8.86
C ASP A 41 -5.30 -3.95 8.97
N GLY A 42 -4.39 -4.92 9.08
CA GLY A 42 -4.68 -6.36 9.14
C GLY A 42 -4.37 -7.14 7.86
N ALA A 43 -3.87 -6.48 6.80
CA ALA A 43 -3.27 -7.13 5.64
C ALA A 43 -1.75 -7.11 5.78
N GLY A 44 -1.10 -8.26 5.56
CA GLY A 44 0.35 -8.33 5.68
C GLY A 44 1.07 -7.62 4.54
N ASP A 45 2.26 -7.06 4.83
CA ASP A 45 3.13 -6.37 3.87
C ASP A 45 3.40 -7.19 2.58
N ALA A 46 3.26 -8.51 2.65
CA ALA A 46 3.48 -9.44 1.53
C ALA A 46 2.30 -9.51 0.54
N CYS A 47 1.08 -9.27 1.00
CA CYS A 47 -0.14 -9.33 0.20
C CYS A 47 -0.87 -7.98 0.12
N ASP A 48 -0.38 -6.96 0.84
CA ASP A 48 -0.86 -5.60 0.75
C ASP A 48 -0.22 -4.82 -0.42
N CYS A 49 -1.08 -4.10 -1.14
CA CYS A 49 -0.72 -3.22 -2.25
C CYS A 49 -0.25 -1.83 -1.79
N ALA A 50 -0.48 -1.43 -0.53
CA ALA A 50 0.00 -0.18 0.03
C ALA A 50 0.47 -0.31 1.51
N PRO A 51 1.64 -0.96 1.79
CA PRO A 51 2.13 -1.37 3.13
C PRO A 51 2.49 -0.25 4.14
N GLN A 52 1.99 0.95 3.92
CA GLN A 52 2.21 2.14 4.76
C GLN A 52 0.93 3.00 4.87
N ASP A 53 -0.18 2.56 4.29
CA ASP A 53 -1.43 3.29 4.18
C ASP A 53 -2.57 2.46 4.79
N PRO A 54 -2.96 2.73 6.06
CA PRO A 54 -3.93 1.91 6.78
C PRO A 54 -5.35 1.96 6.21
N ASP A 55 -5.61 2.84 5.23
CA ASP A 55 -6.91 2.97 4.59
C ASP A 55 -7.04 2.06 3.33
N ILE A 56 -5.97 1.36 2.91
CA ILE A 56 -5.90 0.61 1.65
C ILE A 56 -5.62 -0.89 1.90
N GLN A 57 -6.65 -1.62 2.27
CA GLN A 57 -6.54 -2.98 2.83
C GLN A 57 -6.15 -4.12 1.88
N THR A 58 -6.82 -4.30 0.74
CA THR A 58 -6.67 -5.56 -0.05
C THR A 58 -7.26 -5.47 -1.45
N ASP A 59 -7.93 -4.37 -1.81
CA ASP A 59 -8.50 -4.22 -3.14
C ASP A 59 -7.48 -3.63 -4.10
N CYS A 60 -6.63 -4.51 -4.65
CA CYS A 60 -5.70 -4.12 -5.71
C CYS A 60 -6.41 -3.70 -7.02
N THR A 61 -7.75 -3.75 -7.09
CA THR A 61 -8.51 -3.10 -8.18
C THR A 61 -8.53 -1.57 -8.02
N SER A 62 -8.15 -1.04 -6.86
CA SER A 62 -7.92 0.39 -6.61
C SER A 62 -6.48 0.85 -6.87
N CYS A 63 -5.57 -0.08 -7.22
CA CYS A 63 -4.26 0.26 -7.81
C CYS A 63 -4.39 0.94 -9.20
N GLY A 64 -5.62 1.16 -9.67
CA GLY A 64 -5.98 1.88 -10.89
C GLY A 64 -6.65 3.23 -10.69
N THR A 65 -6.86 3.71 -9.46
CA THR A 65 -7.19 5.13 -9.21
C THR A 65 -6.09 5.81 -8.39
N THR A 66 -4.84 5.58 -8.81
CA THR A 66 -3.64 6.35 -8.49
C THR A 66 -3.45 6.82 -7.03
N PRO A 67 -2.54 6.20 -6.27
CA PRO A 67 -1.77 6.92 -5.25
C PRO A 67 -0.56 7.60 -5.93
N ALA A 68 -0.84 8.54 -6.83
CA ALA A 68 0.11 9.58 -7.23
C ALA A 68 -0.12 10.87 -6.40
N THR A 69 -0.65 10.75 -5.19
CA THR A 69 -1.00 11.90 -4.33
C THR A 69 -0.67 11.67 -2.85
N LEU A 70 0.34 10.85 -2.55
CA LEU A 70 1.16 11.04 -1.34
C LEU A 70 2.34 12.01 -1.60
N THR A 71 2.29 12.79 -2.68
CA THR A 71 2.90 14.11 -2.61
C THR A 71 2.04 14.92 -1.64
N GLY A 72 2.48 15.02 -0.39
CA GLY A 72 2.16 16.20 0.39
C GLY A 72 2.59 17.43 -0.42
N GLN A 73 1.65 18.03 -1.14
CA GLN A 73 1.37 19.46 -1.16
C GLN A 73 0.31 19.76 -2.26
N PRO A 74 -0.88 20.27 -1.93
CA PRO A 74 -1.59 21.15 -2.86
C PRO A 74 -0.75 22.43 -3.03
N ASP A 75 -0.59 22.93 -4.27
CA ASP A 75 -0.03 24.24 -4.64
C ASP A 75 1.41 24.33 -5.23
N SER A 76 1.97 23.28 -5.82
CA SER A 76 3.05 23.52 -6.81
C SER A 76 2.44 23.72 -8.19
N LEU A 77 2.08 24.96 -8.50
CA LEU A 77 1.88 25.38 -9.89
C LEU A 77 3.11 24.90 -10.67
N SER A 78 2.90 24.09 -11.73
CA SER A 78 3.98 23.57 -12.58
C SER A 78 5.03 24.66 -12.84
N PRO A 79 6.34 24.35 -12.89
CA PRO A 79 7.37 25.37 -13.14
C PRO A 79 7.08 26.18 -14.42
N ALA A 80 6.36 25.60 -15.40
CA ALA A 80 5.86 26.32 -16.55
C ALA A 80 4.85 27.44 -16.18
N LEU A 81 3.95 27.20 -15.23
CA LEU A 81 2.97 28.16 -14.75
C LEU A 81 3.60 29.28 -13.91
N LEU A 82 4.65 28.98 -13.12
CA LEU A 82 5.44 30.00 -12.44
C LEU A 82 6.20 30.92 -13.41
N LEU A 83 6.71 30.37 -14.51
CA LEU A 83 7.34 31.16 -15.58
C LEU A 83 6.33 32.04 -16.31
N LEU A 84 5.10 31.56 -16.52
CA LEU A 84 4.03 32.35 -17.15
C LEU A 84 3.49 33.48 -16.24
N LEU A 85 3.46 33.28 -14.93
CA LEU A 85 3.03 34.28 -13.97
C LEU A 85 4.15 35.27 -13.59
N SER A 86 5.41 34.94 -13.85
CA SER A 86 6.57 35.80 -13.53
C SER A 86 6.53 37.24 -14.08
N PRO A 87 6.14 37.52 -15.35
CA PRO A 87 6.02 38.90 -15.81
C PRO A 87 4.90 39.66 -15.10
N LEU A 88 3.79 39.00 -14.78
CA LEU A 88 2.66 39.58 -14.05
C LEU A 88 3.05 39.90 -12.60
N LEU A 89 3.75 38.99 -11.93
CA LEU A 89 4.25 39.17 -10.56
C LEU A 89 5.31 40.28 -10.47
N LEU A 90 6.18 40.40 -11.48
CA LEU A 90 7.13 41.53 -11.58
C LEU A 90 6.42 42.87 -11.82
N PHE A 91 5.35 42.88 -12.62
CA PHE A 91 4.53 44.07 -12.83
C PHE A 91 3.80 44.49 -11.55
N LEU A 92 3.23 43.53 -10.82
CA LEU A 92 2.57 43.76 -9.53
C LEU A 92 3.53 44.19 -8.41
N ARG A 93 4.82 43.86 -8.54
CA ARG A 93 5.87 44.29 -7.61
C ARG A 93 6.44 45.68 -7.93
N ARG A 94 6.22 46.17 -9.15
CA ARG A 94 6.65 47.51 -9.60
C ARG A 94 5.55 48.57 -9.47
N SER A 95 4.31 48.14 -9.22
CA SER A 95 3.16 49.03 -8.97
C SER A 95 2.88 49.31 -7.49
N ARG A 96 3.69 48.75 -6.58
CA ARG A 96 3.82 49.18 -5.18
C ARG A 96 5.12 49.96 -5.02
#